data_AF-A0A933LLC7-F1
#
_entry.id   AF-A0A933LLC7-F1
#
_cell.length_a   1.000
_cell.length_b   1.000
_cell.length_c   1.000
_cell.angle_alpha   90.00
_cell.angle_beta   90.00
_cell.angle_gamma   90.00
#
_symmetry.space_group_name_H-M   'P 1'
#
loop_
_entity.id
_entity.type
_entity.pdbx_description
1 polymer ?
#
loop_
_entity_poly.entity_id
_entity_poly.type
_entity_poly.pdbx_seq_one_letter_code
_entity_poly.pdbx_strand_id
1 'polypeptide(L)'
;MPEYVSSIDCPIDLFSKQESKIQELTQRINEAKKIEQKAEVAHALREEVEILLRCPAFDRGNFHCVNCQAISGARSSTATLILKTEKVLNQTSKA
;
A
#
# COMPACT_ATOMS: atom_id res chain seq x y z
N MET A 1 -1.41 -17.58 12.75
CA MET A 1 -0.36 -16.59 13.06
C MET A 1 -1.08 -15.37 13.60
N PRO A 2 -0.76 -14.86 14.80
CA PRO A 2 -1.41 -13.64 15.28
C PRO A 2 -0.93 -12.47 14.42
N GLU A 3 -1.89 -11.70 13.93
CA GLU A 3 -1.69 -10.52 13.08
C GLU A 3 -0.86 -9.49 13.84
N TYR A 4 0.26 -9.07 13.26
CA TYR A 4 1.04 -7.94 13.77
C TYR A 4 0.23 -6.66 13.52
N VAL A 5 -0.68 -6.34 14.43
CA VAL A 5 -1.35 -5.04 14.44
C VAL A 5 -0.30 -4.04 14.93
N SER A 6 0.39 -3.39 14.01
CA SER A 6 1.18 -2.21 14.38
C SER A 6 0.20 -1.19 14.93
N SER A 7 0.16 -1.01 16.26
CA SER A 7 -0.66 0.04 16.87
C SER A 7 0.01 1.40 16.59
N ILE A 8 -0.12 1.87 15.35
CA ILE A 8 0.20 3.24 14.99
C ILE A 8 -0.89 4.10 15.59
N ASP A 9 -0.53 4.87 16.61
CA ASP A 9 -1.39 5.91 17.16
C ASP A 9 -1.33 7.13 16.23
N CYS A 10 -2.48 7.49 15.66
CA CYS A 10 -2.60 8.57 14.70
C CYS A 10 -3.51 9.67 15.28
N PRO A 11 -2.99 10.89 15.52
CA PRO A 11 -3.75 11.94 16.22
C PRO A 11 -4.99 12.43 15.46
N ILE A 12 -5.05 12.18 14.15
CA ILE A 12 -6.20 12.52 13.29
C ILE A 12 -6.94 11.28 12.77
N ASP A 13 -6.61 10.10 13.30
CA ASP A 13 -7.21 8.81 12.95
C ASP A 13 -7.12 8.44 11.46
N LEU A 14 -6.24 9.11 10.69
CA LEU A 14 -6.09 8.88 9.26
C LEU A 14 -5.54 7.49 8.97
N PHE A 15 -4.58 7.01 9.77
CA PHE A 15 -4.00 5.68 9.59
C PHE A 15 -5.06 4.58 9.72
N SER A 16 -5.84 4.59 10.81
CA SER A 16 -6.88 3.58 11.07
C SER A 16 -7.89 3.50 9.92
N LYS A 17 -8.37 4.65 9.45
CA LYS A 17 -9.34 4.75 8.35
C LYS A 17 -8.83 4.10 7.06
N GLN A 18 -7.56 4.33 6.73
CA GLN A 18 -6.96 3.78 5.52
C GLN A 18 -6.50 2.33 5.69
N GLU A 19 -6.12 1.93 6.90
CA GLU A 19 -5.55 0.61 7.17
C GLU A 19 -6.53 -0.51 6.79
N SER A 20 -7.80 -0.40 7.17
CA SER A 20 -8.81 -1.40 6.78
C SER A 20 -8.93 -1.56 5.27
N LYS A 21 -8.89 -0.45 4.52
CA LYS A 21 -8.98 -0.49 3.05
C LYS A 21 -7.71 -1.06 2.43
N ILE A 22 -6.54 -0.67 2.94
CA ILE A 22 -5.24 -1.18 2.50
C ILE A 22 -5.12 -2.69 2.77
N GLN A 23 -5.62 -3.18 3.90
CA GLN A 23 -5.64 -4.61 4.22
C GLN A 23 -6.53 -5.39 3.25
N GLU A 24 -7.74 -4.90 2.95
CA GLU A 24 -8.63 -5.50 1.95
C GLU A 24 -7.94 -5.59 0.58
N LEU A 25 -7.33 -4.49 0.11
CA LEU A 25 -6.65 -4.43 -1.18
C LEU A 25 -5.43 -5.35 -1.22
N THR A 26 -4.66 -5.40 -0.14
CA THR A 26 -3.51 -6.30 0.00
C THR A 26 -3.94 -7.76 -0.08
N GLN A 27 -5.03 -8.13 0.60
CA GLN A 27 -5.57 -9.48 0.55
C GLN A 27 -6.01 -9.86 -0.87
N ARG A 28 -6.71 -8.96 -1.56
CA ARG A 28 -7.12 -9.16 -2.96
C ARG A 28 -5.93 -9.32 -3.91
N ILE A 29 -4.86 -8.55 -3.71
CA ILE A 29 -3.59 -8.74 -4.46
C ILE A 29 -3.01 -10.13 -4.22
N ASN A 30 -3.01 -10.60 -2.97
CA ASN A 30 -2.47 -11.91 -2.61
C ASN A 30 -3.29 -13.05 -3.24
N GLU A 31 -4.61 -12.93 -3.27
CA GLU A 31 -5.54 -13.91 -3.84
C GLU A 31 -5.54 -13.94 -5.39
N ALA A 32 -5.22 -12.82 -6.04
CA ALA A 32 -5.17 -12.72 -7.49
C ALA A 32 -4.09 -13.66 -8.08
N LYS A 33 -4.49 -14.46 -9.08
CA LYS A 33 -3.62 -15.48 -9.70
C LYS A 33 -2.77 -14.93 -10.83
N LYS A 34 -3.28 -13.94 -11.56
CA LYS A 34 -2.62 -13.36 -12.73
C LYS A 34 -2.06 -11.97 -12.43
N ILE A 35 -1.01 -11.58 -13.16
CA ILE A 35 -0.37 -10.29 -12.93
C ILE A 35 -1.28 -9.12 -13.29
N GLU A 36 -2.13 -9.25 -14.31
CA GLU A 36 -3.06 -8.22 -14.75
C GLU A 36 -4.10 -7.93 -13.66
N GLN A 37 -4.62 -8.99 -13.03
CA GLN A 37 -5.55 -8.87 -11.90
C GLN A 37 -4.87 -8.23 -10.68
N LYS A 38 -3.61 -8.59 -10.41
CA LYS A 38 -2.83 -7.94 -9.34
C LYS A 38 -2.61 -6.46 -9.65
N ALA A 39 -2.36 -6.10 -10.91
CA ALA A 39 -2.11 -4.72 -11.33
C ALA A 39 -3.36 -3.82 -11.18
N GLU A 40 -4.54 -4.32 -11.53
CA GLU A 40 -5.80 -3.61 -11.32
C GLU A 40 -6.00 -3.23 -9.85
N VAL A 41 -5.74 -4.17 -8.93
CA VAL A 41 -5.87 -3.91 -7.48
C VAL A 41 -4.70 -3.07 -6.95
N ALA A 42 -3.49 -3.24 -7.49
CA ALA A 42 -2.32 -2.46 -7.10
C ALA A 42 -2.45 -0.97 -7.42
N HIS A 43 -3.19 -0.60 -8.47
CA HIS A 43 -3.54 0.80 -8.74
C HIS A 43 -4.31 1.41 -7.56
N ALA A 44 -5.39 0.76 -7.12
CA ALA A 44 -6.17 1.20 -5.96
C ALA A 44 -5.35 1.21 -4.68
N LEU A 45 -4.51 0.19 -4.45
CA LEU A 45 -3.62 0.14 -3.27
C LEU A 45 -2.70 1.37 -3.25
N ARG A 46 -2.12 1.75 -4.39
CA ARG A 46 -1.23 2.90 -4.46
C ARG A 46 -1.95 4.20 -4.12
N GLU A 47 -3.17 4.38 -4.61
CA GLU A 47 -3.98 5.58 -4.32
C GLU A 47 -4.32 5.72 -2.83
N GLU A 48 -4.74 4.63 -2.19
CA GLU A 48 -5.06 4.63 -0.76
C GLU A 48 -3.83 4.90 0.12
N VAL A 49 -2.66 4.36 -0.28
CA VAL A 49 -1.39 4.58 0.41
C VAL A 49 -0.86 6.00 0.22
N GLU A 50 -1.08 6.61 -0.94
CA GLU A 50 -0.68 8.00 -1.20
C GLU A 50 -1.38 8.99 -0.26
N ILE A 51 -2.61 8.69 0.18
CA ILE A 51 -3.31 9.50 1.19
C ILE A 51 -2.52 9.54 2.50
N LEU A 52 -1.96 8.41 2.94
CA LEU A 52 -1.11 8.33 4.14
C LEU A 52 0.23 9.03 3.95
N LEU A 53 0.86 8.86 2.78
CA LEU A 53 2.15 9.49 2.46
C LEU A 53 2.05 11.01 2.38
N ARG A 54 0.88 11.54 2.02
CA ARG A 54 0.59 12.99 1.93
C ARG A 54 -0.13 13.53 3.16
N CYS A 55 -0.09 12.82 4.28
CA CYS A 55 -0.74 13.25 5.52
C CYS A 55 -0.30 14.68 5.92
N PRO A 56 -1.22 15.66 6.01
CA PRO A 56 -0.87 17.04 6.34
C PRO A 56 -0.48 17.23 7.81
N ALA A 57 -0.85 16.28 8.67
CA ALA A 57 -0.53 16.27 10.08
C ALA A 57 0.75 15.46 10.41
N PHE A 58 1.56 15.13 9.40
CA PHE A 58 2.81 14.40 9.62
C PHE A 58 3.76 15.20 10.52
N ASP A 59 4.18 14.57 11.61
CA ASP A 59 5.18 15.10 12.53
C ASP A 59 6.42 14.21 12.55
N ARG A 60 7.57 14.76 12.15
CA ARG A 60 8.86 14.06 12.17
C ARG A 60 9.33 13.72 13.59
N GLY A 61 8.90 14.47 14.61
CA GLY A 61 9.21 14.21 16.02
C GLY A 61 8.39 13.06 16.61
N ASN A 62 7.30 12.64 15.95
CA ASN A 62 6.42 11.58 16.43
C ASN A 62 6.79 10.22 15.79
N PHE A 63 7.18 9.27 16.63
CA PHE A 63 7.57 7.92 16.19
C PHE A 63 6.45 7.19 15.41
N HIS A 64 5.18 7.35 15.80
CA HIS A 64 4.05 6.73 15.09
C HIS A 64 3.87 7.33 13.69
N CYS A 65 4.10 8.64 13.52
CA CYS A 65 4.07 9.29 12.20
C CYS A 65 5.20 8.78 11.30
N VAL A 66 6.43 8.66 11.83
CA VAL A 66 7.58 8.12 11.09
C VAL A 66 7.32 6.68 10.68
N ASN A 67 6.82 5.84 11.58
CA ASN A 67 6.51 4.44 11.28
C ASN A 67 5.37 4.32 10.24
N CYS A 68 4.31 5.13 10.37
CA CYS A 68 3.24 5.23 9.38
C CYS A 68 3.77 5.56 7.99
N GLN A 69 4.63 6.57 7.88
CA GLN A 69 5.25 6.97 6.61
C GLN A 69 6.15 5.86 6.04
N ALA A 70 6.93 5.18 6.89
CA ALA A 70 7.81 4.09 6.46
C ALA A 70 7.03 2.89 5.90
N ILE A 71 6.01 2.41 6.64
CA ILE A 71 5.17 1.28 6.22
C ILE A 71 4.38 1.66 4.96
N SER A 72 3.84 2.88 4.91
CA SER A 72 3.16 3.39 3.71
C SER A 72 4.11 3.45 2.51
N GLY A 73 5.36 3.89 2.71
CA GLY A 73 6.37 3.92 1.65
C GLY A 73 6.69 2.53 1.10
N ALA A 74 6.80 1.53 1.98
CA ALA A 74 6.99 0.14 1.58
C ALA A 74 5.80 -0.37 0.73
N ARG A 75 4.56 -0.08 1.16
CA ARG A 75 3.34 -0.47 0.43
C ARG A 75 3.25 0.19 -0.95
N SER A 76 3.56 1.49 -1.05
CA SER A 76 3.60 2.22 -2.33
C SER A 76 4.66 1.65 -3.28
N SER A 77 5.82 1.27 -2.74
CA SER A 77 6.89 0.60 -3.49
C SER A 77 6.45 -0.75 -4.03
N THR A 78 5.79 -1.58 -3.19
CA THR A 78 5.23 -2.87 -3.61
C THR A 78 4.19 -2.70 -4.72
N ALA A 79 3.24 -1.78 -4.58
CA ALA A 79 2.27 -1.49 -5.63
C ALA A 79 2.95 -1.08 -6.94
N THR A 80 3.96 -0.22 -6.86
CA THR A 80 4.75 0.21 -8.02
C THR A 80 5.49 -0.94 -8.69
N LEU A 81 6.03 -1.89 -7.91
CA LEU A 81 6.68 -3.07 -8.46
C LEU A 81 5.71 -3.96 -9.22
N ILE A 82 4.53 -4.24 -8.66
CA ILE A 82 3.48 -5.02 -9.34
C ILE A 82 3.12 -4.39 -10.69
N LEU A 83 2.88 -3.07 -10.70
CA LEU A 83 2.54 -2.34 -11.92
C LEU A 83 3.68 -2.34 -12.96
N LYS A 84 4.94 -2.28 -12.52
CA LYS A 84 6.09 -2.40 -13.43
C LYS A 84 6.21 -3.82 -14.00
N THR A 85 6.00 -4.84 -13.17
CA THR A 85 6.04 -6.24 -13.59
C THR A 85 4.98 -6.55 -14.64
N GLU A 86 3.75 -6.05 -14.46
CA GLU A 86 2.68 -6.17 -15.47
C GLU A 86 3.12 -5.60 -16.82
N LYS A 87 3.66 -4.38 -16.83
CA LYS A 87 4.13 -3.72 -18.06
C LYS A 87 5.22 -4.53 -18.76
N VAL A 88 6.20 -5.04 -18.00
CA VAL A 88 7.29 -5.84 -18.55
C VAL A 88 6.77 -7.13 -19.17
N LEU A 89 5.90 -7.87 -18.48
CA LEU A 89 5.32 -9.13 -18.98
C LEU A 89 4.44 -8.92 -20.22
N ASN A 90 3.72 -7.80 -20.29
CA ASN A 90 2.91 -7.45 -21.45
C ASN A 90 3.73 -6.96 -22.66
N GLN A 91 4.98 -6.52 -22.44
CA GLN A 91 5.92 -6.19 -23.52
C GLN A 91 6.62 -7.44 -24.07
N THR A 92 7.01 -8.38 -23.21
CA THR A 92 7.63 -9.66 -23.64
C THR A 92 6.64 -10.61 -24.30
N SER A 93 5.34 -10.51 -24.04
CA SER A 93 4.32 -11.33 -24.71
C SER A 93 3.98 -10.84 -26.14
N LYS A 94 4.51 -9.69 -26.56
CA LYS A 94 4.29 -9.08 -27.87
C LYS A 94 5.55 -9.07 -28.76
N ALA A 95 6.65 -9.64 -28.28
CA ALA A 95 7.91 -9.82 -29.01
C ALA A 95 8.06 -11.28 -29.44
#